data_AF-A0A3G6N736-F1
#
_entry.id   AF-A0A3G6N736-F1
#
_cell.length_a   1.000
_cell.length_b   1.000
_cell.length_c   1.000
_cell.angle_alpha   90.00
_cell.angle_beta   90.00
_cell.angle_gamma   90.00
#
_symmetry.space_group_name_H-M   'P 1'
#
loop_
_entity.id
_entity.type
_entity.pdbx_description
1 polymer ?
#
loop_
_entity_poly.entity_id
_entity_poly.type
_entity_poly.pdbx_seq_one_letter_code
_entity_poly.pdbx_strand_id
1 'polypeptide(L)'
;MNLLHFALNKATMDILKDLTIGIGKRIKAIRKQKALTQETLGLITGIDSADISKYEAGKINLTLKTISRFSIALEVHPKELYDFDLDITKYKIEE
;
A
#
# COMPACT_ATOMS: atom_id res chain seq x y z
N MET A 1 20.47 -14.67 -25.11
CA MET A 1 19.36 -14.07 -24.33
C MET A 1 18.68 -15.20 -23.58
N ASN A 2 19.17 -15.50 -22.38
CA ASN A 2 18.94 -16.79 -21.71
C ASN A 2 17.64 -16.75 -20.90
N LEU A 3 16.75 -17.73 -21.07
CA LEU A 3 15.56 -17.91 -20.22
C LEU A 3 15.91 -17.98 -18.72
N LEU A 4 17.15 -18.37 -18.39
CA LEU A 4 17.69 -18.36 -17.02
C LEU A 4 17.76 -16.94 -16.43
N HIS A 5 18.03 -15.92 -17.26
CA HIS A 5 18.06 -14.51 -16.84
C HIS A 5 16.65 -14.02 -16.49
N PHE A 6 15.63 -14.50 -17.19
CA PHE A 6 14.22 -14.17 -16.91
C PHE A 6 13.68 -14.92 -15.67
N ALA A 7 14.11 -16.17 -15.46
CA ALA A 7 13.68 -16.97 -14.32
C ALA A 7 14.34 -16.57 -12.98
N LEU A 8 15.59 -16.09 -13.01
CA LEU A 8 16.30 -15.57 -11.82
C LEU A 8 15.79 -14.19 -11.38
N ASN A 9 15.05 -13.48 -12.23
CA ASN A 9 14.52 -12.13 -11.98
C ASN A 9 13.09 -12.07 -11.44
N LYS A 10 12.47 -13.22 -11.19
CA LYS A 10 11.18 -13.27 -10.48
C LYS A 10 11.37 -13.23 -8.95
N ALA A 11 12.62 -13.34 -8.49
CA ALA A 11 13.00 -13.36 -7.08
C ALA A 11 13.74 -12.08 -6.63
N THR A 12 14.00 -11.13 -7.53
CA THR A 12 14.22 -9.73 -7.16
C THR A 12 12.92 -9.25 -6.52
N MET A 13 13.00 -8.89 -5.25
CA MET A 13 11.86 -8.45 -4.45
C MET A 13 11.12 -7.34 -5.23
N ASP A 14 9.81 -7.46 -5.37
CA ASP A 14 9.00 -6.43 -6.04
C ASP A 14 8.78 -5.28 -5.06
N ILE A 15 9.57 -4.21 -5.19
CA ILE A 15 9.49 -3.02 -4.33
C ILE A 15 8.08 -2.44 -4.29
N LEU A 16 7.37 -2.48 -5.41
CA LEU A 16 6.03 -1.93 -5.49
C LEU A 16 5.06 -2.77 -4.66
N LYS A 17 5.19 -4.09 -4.70
CA LYS A 17 4.40 -5.00 -3.87
C LYS A 17 4.64 -4.77 -2.39
N ASP A 18 5.90 -4.67 -1.96
CA ASP A 18 6.23 -4.50 -0.55
C ASP A 18 5.82 -3.13 -0.01
N LEU A 19 5.99 -2.07 -0.80
CA LEU A 19 5.44 -0.73 -0.50
C LEU A 19 3.92 -0.78 -0.38
N THR A 20 3.24 -1.42 -1.33
CA THR A 20 1.77 -1.54 -1.34
C THR A 20 1.27 -2.26 -0.08
N ILE A 21 1.95 -3.33 0.34
CA ILE A 21 1.63 -4.05 1.58
C ILE A 21 1.89 -3.20 2.82
N GLY A 22 3.03 -2.50 2.87
CA GLY A 22 3.39 -1.62 4.00
C GLY A 22 2.37 -0.50 4.20
N ILE A 23 2.07 0.23 3.13
CA ILE A 23 1.07 1.32 3.13
C ILE A 23 -0.32 0.78 3.53
N GLY A 24 -0.73 -0.36 2.94
CA GLY A 24 -2.02 -0.99 3.26
C GLY A 24 -2.17 -1.34 4.75
N LYS A 25 -1.13 -1.94 5.34
CA LYS A 25 -1.10 -2.24 6.78
C LYS A 25 -1.18 -0.98 7.63
N ARG A 26 -0.49 0.08 7.23
CA ARG A 26 -0.48 1.36 7.95
C ARG A 26 -1.85 2.06 7.91
N ILE A 27 -2.50 2.10 6.74
CA ILE A 27 -3.89 2.55 6.59
C ILE A 27 -4.82 1.78 7.54
N LYS A 28 -4.73 0.44 7.54
CA LYS A 28 -5.55 -0.41 8.42
C LYS A 28 -5.33 -0.13 9.90
N ALA A 29 -4.08 0.07 10.30
CA ALA A 29 -3.74 0.36 11.69
C ALA A 29 -4.35 1.70 12.14
N ILE A 30 -4.15 2.77 11.37
CA ILE A 30 -4.69 4.11 11.67
C ILE A 30 -6.22 4.08 11.67
N ARG A 31 -6.85 3.43 10.68
CA ARG A 31 -8.31 3.27 10.63
C ARG A 31 -8.84 2.62 11.92
N LYS A 32 -8.21 1.54 12.38
CA LYS A 32 -8.59 0.84 13.60
C LYS A 32 -8.37 1.68 14.85
N GLN A 33 -7.28 2.45 14.93
CA GLN A 33 -7.04 3.40 16.03
C GLN A 33 -8.14 4.46 16.12
N LYS A 34 -8.71 4.86 14.97
CA LYS A 34 -9.86 5.77 14.88
C LYS A 34 -11.22 5.07 15.00
N ALA A 35 -11.25 3.78 15.34
CA ALA A 35 -12.47 2.97 15.48
C ALA A 35 -13.40 2.98 14.23
N LEU A 36 -12.85 3.22 13.04
CA LEU A 36 -13.62 3.24 11.80
C LEU A 36 -13.75 1.82 11.22
N THR A 37 -14.93 1.45 10.72
CA THR A 37 -15.08 0.25 9.88
C THR A 37 -14.58 0.53 8.45
N GLN A 38 -14.38 -0.52 7.64
CA GLN A 38 -14.03 -0.33 6.22
C GLN A 38 -15.19 0.33 5.46
N GLU A 39 -16.43 0.04 5.85
CA GLU A 39 -17.63 0.68 5.29
C GLU A 39 -17.66 2.18 5.61
N THR A 40 -17.45 2.56 6.88
CA THR A 40 -17.39 3.97 7.28
C THR A 40 -16.25 4.71 6.57
N LEU A 41 -15.07 4.10 6.49
CA LEU A 41 -13.96 4.70 5.73
C LEU A 41 -14.30 4.81 4.24
N GLY A 42 -15.05 3.86 3.69
CA GLY A 42 -15.55 3.88 2.33
C GLY A 42 -16.46 5.06 2.05
N LEU A 43 -17.40 5.34 2.96
CA LEU A 43 -18.28 6.50 2.88
C LEU A 43 -17.49 7.82 2.90
N ILE A 44 -16.52 7.96 3.81
CA ILE A 44 -15.71 9.19 3.94
C ILE A 44 -14.80 9.39 2.72
N THR A 45 -14.13 8.32 2.30
CA THR A 45 -13.21 8.39 1.17
C THR A 45 -13.93 8.42 -0.15
N GLY A 46 -15.17 7.94 -0.25
CA GLY A 46 -15.90 7.63 -1.49
C GLY A 46 -15.36 6.41 -2.25
N ILE A 47 -14.64 5.51 -1.58
CA ILE A 47 -14.07 4.27 -2.14
C ILE A 47 -14.92 3.09 -1.67
N ASP A 48 -15.16 2.12 -2.54
CA ASP A 48 -15.90 0.92 -2.14
C ASP A 48 -15.19 0.17 -1.01
N SER A 49 -15.97 -0.36 -0.05
CA SER A 49 -15.43 -1.05 1.12
C SER A 49 -14.62 -2.31 0.75
N ALA A 50 -14.99 -3.01 -0.33
CA ALA A 50 -14.23 -4.15 -0.82
C ALA A 50 -12.87 -3.71 -1.39
N ASP A 51 -12.82 -2.55 -2.05
CA ASP A 51 -11.56 -1.98 -2.52
C ASP A 51 -10.70 -1.48 -1.36
N ILE A 52 -11.27 -0.87 -0.33
CA ILE A 52 -10.56 -0.57 0.93
C ILE A 52 -9.95 -1.84 1.50
N SER A 53 -10.70 -2.95 1.55
CA SER A 53 -10.16 -4.22 2.02
C SER A 53 -8.98 -4.72 1.18
N LYS A 54 -9.04 -4.57 -0.15
CA LYS A 54 -7.91 -4.89 -1.05
C LYS A 54 -6.72 -3.97 -0.83
N TYR A 55 -6.92 -2.67 -0.67
CA TYR A 55 -5.87 -1.70 -0.36
C TYR A 55 -5.19 -2.03 0.96
N GLU A 56 -5.96 -2.27 2.02
CA GLU A 56 -5.44 -2.62 3.35
C GLU A 56 -4.69 -3.95 3.38
N ALA A 57 -5.05 -4.87 2.49
CA ALA A 57 -4.37 -6.15 2.31
C ALA A 57 -3.16 -6.06 1.35
N GLY A 58 -2.90 -4.90 0.75
CA GLY A 58 -1.85 -4.72 -0.25
C GLY A 58 -2.06 -5.52 -1.54
N LYS A 59 -3.32 -5.85 -1.89
CA LYS A 59 -3.66 -6.67 -3.07
C LYS A 59 -3.75 -5.87 -4.36
N ILE A 60 -3.89 -4.55 -4.27
CA ILE A 60 -3.96 -3.62 -5.40
C ILE A 60 -3.08 -2.41 -5.10
N ASN A 61 -2.42 -1.88 -6.14
CA ASN A 61 -1.56 -0.71 -6.01
C ASN A 61 -2.38 0.55 -5.69
N LEU A 62 -1.82 1.45 -4.89
CA LEU A 62 -2.42 2.74 -4.58
C LEU A 62 -1.89 3.81 -5.52
N THR A 63 -2.79 4.61 -6.08
CA THR A 63 -2.40 5.84 -6.77
C THR A 63 -2.15 6.95 -5.76
N LEU A 64 -1.42 8.01 -6.16
CA LEU A 64 -1.29 9.22 -5.33
C LEU A 64 -2.66 9.82 -4.97
N LYS A 65 -3.62 9.79 -5.89
CA LYS A 65 -5.01 10.21 -5.63
C LYS A 65 -5.65 9.39 -4.50
N THR A 66 -5.44 8.07 -4.50
CA THR A 66 -5.94 7.17 -3.45
C THR A 66 -5.28 7.47 -2.10
N ILE A 67 -3.97 7.66 -2.08
CA ILE A 67 -3.20 8.01 -0.87
C ILE A 67 -3.70 9.34 -0.29
N SER A 68 -3.92 10.36 -1.13
CA SER A 68 -4.47 11.65 -0.69
C SER A 68 -5.87 11.50 -0.07
N ARG A 69 -6.75 10.67 -0.66
CA ARG A 69 -8.08 10.40 -0.09
C ARG A 69 -8.00 9.75 1.27
N PHE A 70 -7.12 8.76 1.46
CA PHE A 70 -6.91 8.14 2.77
C PHE A 70 -6.31 9.12 3.78
N SER A 71 -5.36 9.96 3.37
CA SER A 71 -4.74 10.96 4.25
C SER A 71 -5.78 11.94 4.79
N ILE A 72 -6.67 12.45 3.92
CA ILE A 72 -7.78 13.33 4.32
C ILE A 72 -8.77 12.58 5.22
N ALA A 73 -9.23 11.39 4.80
CA ALA A 73 -10.26 10.65 5.53
C ALA A 73 -9.81 10.13 6.89
N LEU A 74 -8.51 9.84 7.04
CA LEU A 74 -7.91 9.44 8.31
C LEU A 74 -7.36 10.63 9.08
N GLU A 75 -7.42 11.86 8.54
CA GLU A 75 -6.91 13.10 9.14
C GLU A 75 -5.45 12.97 9.59
N VAL A 76 -4.61 12.44 8.71
CA VAL A 76 -3.17 12.28 8.94
C VAL A 76 -2.39 12.88 7.78
N HIS A 77 -1.17 13.33 8.06
CA HIS A 77 -0.25 13.71 7.00
C HIS A 77 0.08 12.47 6.13
N PRO A 78 0.20 12.57 4.79
CA PRO A 78 0.48 11.41 3.93
C PRO A 78 1.72 10.60 4.34
N LYS A 79 2.75 11.27 4.89
CA LYS A 79 3.95 10.61 5.44
C LYS A 79 3.62 9.50 6.46
N GLU A 80 2.56 9.68 7.24
CA GLU A 80 2.14 8.70 8.25
C GLU A 80 1.71 7.39 7.61
N LEU A 81 1.26 7.40 6.35
CA LEU A 81 0.91 6.20 5.60
C LEU A 81 2.14 5.43 5.11
N TYR A 82 3.31 6.07 5.11
CA TYR A 82 4.62 5.49 4.75
C TYR A 82 5.47 5.13 5.97
N ASP A 83 4.95 5.33 7.18
CA ASP A 83 5.66 5.07 8.43
C ASP A 83 5.69 3.56 8.74
N PHE A 84 6.63 2.87 8.09
CA PHE A 84 6.96 1.46 8.28
C PHE A 84 8.38 1.15 7.82
N ASP A 85 8.99 0.11 8.40
CA ASP A 85 10.33 -0.33 8.01
C ASP A 85 10.32 -1.01 6.64
N LEU A 86 11.23 -0.57 5.77
CA LEU A 86 11.46 -1.16 4.45
C LEU A 86 12.96 -1.14 4.15
N ASP A 87 13.53 -2.34 4.00
CA ASP A 87 14.95 -2.48 3.66
C ASP A 87 15.16 -2.32 2.15
N ILE A 88 15.44 -1.08 1.74
CA ILE A 88 15.63 -0.72 0.34
C ILE A 88 16.84 -1.40 -0.32
N THR A 89 17.78 -1.96 0.45
CA THR A 89 18.99 -2.60 -0.10
C THR A 89 18.71 -3.94 -0.77
N LYS A 90 17.51 -4.51 -0.54
CA LYS A 90 17.03 -5.76 -1.15
C LYS A 90 16.59 -5.61 -2.61
N TYR A 91 16.41 -4.38 -3.08
CA TYR A 91 15.83 -4.07 -4.38
C TYR A 91 16.89 -3.53 -5.33
N LYS A 92 16.72 -3.81 -6.62
CA LYS A 92 17.58 -3.29 -7.70
C LYS A 92 16.71 -2.67 -8.78
N ILE A 93 17.12 -1.52 -9.29
CA ILE A 93 16.54 -0.93 -10.49
C ILE A 93 17.35 -1.50 -11.65
N GLU A 94 16.71 -2.27 -12.52
CA GLU A 94 17.30 -2.68 -13.79
C GLU A 94 17.01 -1.59 -14.82
N GLU A 95 18.05 -1.12 -15.51
CA GLU A 95 17.96 -0.18 -16.63
C GLU A 95 17.40 -0.86 -17.89
#